data_AF-A0A1V5CAA0-F1
#
_entry.id   AF-A0A1V5CAA0-F1
#
_cell.length_a   1.000
_cell.length_b   1.000
_cell.length_c   1.000
_cell.angle_alpha   90.00
_cell.angle_beta   90.00
_cell.angle_gamma   90.00
#
_symmetry.space_group_name_H-M   'P 1'
#
loop_
_entity.id
_entity.type
_entity.pdbx_description
1 polymer ?
#
loop_
_entity_poly.entity_id
_entity_poly.type
_entity_poly.pdbx_seq_one_letter_code
_entity_poly.pdbx_strand_id
1 'polypeptide(L)'
;MPSSYAVGKHFEDFIRQQIESGRYGSASEVVRDALRLLEEREELREMQIKVLRQQIQEGKESGPDIPADRVFDRLEAKYGALTKEP
;
A
#
# COMPACT_ATOMS: atom_id res chain seq x y z
N MET A 1 27.67 -3.68 20.73
CA MET A 1 27.54 -5.13 20.50
C MET A 1 26.56 -5.31 19.35
N PRO A 2 26.88 -6.07 18.27
CA PRO A 2 25.87 -6.38 17.26
C PRO A 2 24.73 -7.18 17.92
N SER A 3 23.49 -6.79 17.67
CA SER A 3 22.32 -7.54 18.11
C SER A 3 22.21 -8.82 17.28
N SER A 4 22.05 -9.97 17.94
CA SER A 4 21.87 -11.27 17.30
C SER A 4 20.40 -11.66 17.33
N TYR A 5 19.85 -12.05 16.18
CA TYR A 5 18.46 -12.46 16.03
C TYR A 5 18.39 -13.81 15.32
N ALA A 6 17.57 -14.72 15.83
CA ALA A 6 17.29 -15.98 15.16
C ALA A 6 16.21 -15.74 14.09
N VAL A 7 16.58 -15.91 12.81
CA VAL A 7 15.66 -15.74 11.67
C VAL A 7 15.10 -17.09 11.18
N GLY A 8 15.67 -18.20 11.62
CA GLY A 8 15.23 -19.55 11.27
C GLY A 8 15.77 -20.04 9.92
N LYS A 9 15.71 -21.37 9.74
CA LYS A 9 16.41 -22.08 8.67
C LYS A 9 16.12 -21.55 7.26
N HIS A 10 14.87 -21.25 6.95
CA HIS A 10 14.48 -20.75 5.63
C HIS A 10 15.21 -19.44 5.26
N PHE A 11 15.25 -18.48 6.19
CA PHE A 11 15.89 -17.20 5.95
C PHE A 11 17.42 -17.30 6.05
N GLU A 12 17.96 -18.21 6.85
CA GLU A 12 19.40 -18.53 6.84
C GLU A 12 19.85 -19.06 5.47
N ASP A 13 19.11 -19.99 4.88
CA ASP A 13 19.38 -20.52 3.55
C ASP A 13 19.25 -19.44 2.47
N PHE A 14 18.22 -18.59 2.56
CA PHE A 14 18.04 -17.45 1.66
C PHE A 14 19.22 -16.46 1.75
N ILE A 15 19.60 -16.04 2.96
CA ILE A 15 20.74 -15.13 3.18
C ILE A 15 22.02 -15.73 2.60
N ARG A 16 22.24 -17.04 2.80
CA ARG A 16 23.40 -17.73 2.24
C ARG A 16 23.41 -17.67 0.71
N GLN A 17 22.29 -17.99 0.05
CA GLN A 17 22.17 -17.89 -1.41
C GLN A 17 22.43 -16.47 -1.92
N GLN A 18 21.95 -15.45 -1.21
CA GLN A 18 22.18 -14.05 -1.60
C GLN A 18 23.67 -13.68 -1.55
N ILE A 19 24.40 -14.17 -0.54
CA ILE A 19 25.85 -13.95 -0.41
C ILE A 19 26.62 -14.78 -1.45
N GLU A 20 26.29 -16.06 -1.61
CA GLU A 20 26.93 -16.96 -2.60
C GLU A 20 26.75 -16.47 -4.04
N SER A 21 25.63 -15.80 -4.34
CA SER A 21 25.39 -15.16 -5.63
C SER A 21 26.27 -13.93 -5.89
N GLY A 22 26.98 -13.43 -4.87
CA GLY A 22 27.79 -12.21 -4.92
C GLY A 22 26.99 -10.92 -4.83
N ARG A 23 25.66 -10.99 -4.64
CA ARG A 23 24.80 -9.80 -4.53
C ARG A 23 25.07 -8.98 -3.26
N TYR A 24 25.48 -9.64 -2.18
CA TYR A 24 25.80 -8.99 -0.90
C TYR A 24 27.08 -9.54 -0.30
N GLY A 25 27.82 -8.71 0.43
CA GLY A 25 29.09 -9.09 1.06
C GLY A 25 28.94 -9.69 2.46
N SER A 26 27.77 -9.57 3.10
CA SER A 26 27.54 -10.12 4.44
C SER A 26 26.06 -10.34 4.77
N ALA A 27 25.78 -11.22 5.74
CA ALA A 27 24.43 -11.43 6.25
C ALA A 27 23.81 -10.15 6.82
N SER A 28 24.61 -9.33 7.51
CA SER A 28 24.14 -8.05 8.05
C SER A 28 23.72 -7.07 6.96
N GLU A 29 24.30 -7.15 5.77
CA GLU A 29 23.91 -6.33 4.62
C GLU A 29 22.55 -6.77 4.07
N VAL A 30 22.35 -8.07 3.88
CA VAL A 30 21.06 -8.64 3.45
C VAL A 30 19.95 -8.25 4.42
N VAL A 31 20.18 -8.39 5.73
CA VAL A 31 19.18 -8.08 6.76
C VAL A 31 18.86 -6.58 6.78
N ARG A 32 19.86 -5.70 6.66
CA ARG A 32 19.62 -4.25 6.60
C ARG A 32 18.80 -3.86 5.38
N ASP A 33 19.09 -4.46 4.24
CA ASP A 33 18.35 -4.18 3.01
C ASP A 33 16.91 -4.68 3.09
N ALA A 34 16.70 -5.89 3.61
CA ALA A 34 15.38 -6.43 3.88
C ALA A 34 14.57 -5.56 4.87
N LEU A 35 15.21 -5.04 5.92
CA LEU A 35 14.56 -4.15 6.88
C LEU A 35 14.20 -2.79 6.28
N ARG A 36 15.04 -2.25 5.37
CA ARG A 36 14.71 -1.01 4.65
C ARG A 36 13.47 -1.20 3.78
N LEU A 37 13.40 -2.30 3.04
CA LEU A 37 12.20 -2.62 2.25
C LEU A 37 10.95 -2.82 3.11
N LEU A 38 11.12 -3.38 4.33
CA LEU A 38 10.02 -3.50 5.28
C LEU A 38 9.58 -2.13 5.80
N GLU A 39 10.51 -1.25 6.16
CA GLU A 39 10.25 0.12 6.62
C GLU A 39 9.47 0.91 5.56
N GLU A 40 9.95 0.94 4.31
CA GLU A 40 9.26 1.60 3.20
C GLU A 40 7.82 1.08 3.00
N ARG A 41 7.61 -0.23 3.15
CA ARG A 41 6.29 -0.85 3.05
C ARG A 41 5.38 -0.44 4.20
N GLU A 42 5.89 -0.39 5.42
CA GLU A 42 5.11 0.05 6.59
C GLU A 42 4.76 1.52 6.49
N GLU A 43 5.70 2.40 6.10
CA GLU A 43 5.43 3.82 5.85
C GLU A 43 4.33 4.02 4.81
N LEU A 44 4.41 3.30 3.68
CA LEU A 44 3.38 3.35 2.65
C LEU A 44 2.02 2.90 3.17
N ARG A 45 1.98 1.81 3.95
CA ARG A 45 0.75 1.30 4.57
C ARG A 45 0.15 2.33 5.52
N GLU A 46 0.96 2.96 6.37
CA GLU A 46 0.49 3.97 7.30
C GLU A 46 -0.11 5.18 6.57
N MET A 47 0.56 5.65 5.50
CA MET A 47 0.04 6.71 4.65
C MET A 47 -1.30 6.34 4.01
N GLN A 48 -1.41 5.14 3.45
CA GLN A 48 -2.66 4.63 2.85
C GLN A 48 -3.80 4.58 3.87
N ILE A 49 -3.53 4.05 5.07
CA ILE A 49 -4.54 3.99 6.14
C ILE A 49 -4.96 5.40 6.57
N LYS A 50 -4.01 6.34 6.66
CA LYS A 50 -4.31 7.73 7.01
C LYS A 50 -5.23 8.37 5.96
N VAL A 51 -4.94 8.20 4.67
CA VAL A 51 -5.77 8.71 3.57
C VAL A 51 -7.17 8.08 3.60
N LEU A 52 -7.27 6.77 3.75
CA LEU A 52 -8.56 6.07 3.82
C LEU A 52 -9.40 6.55 5.00
N ARG A 53 -8.79 6.72 6.18
CA ARG A 53 -9.49 7.26 7.36
C ARG A 53 -10.01 8.67 7.12
N GLN A 54 -9.20 9.52 6.48
CA GLN A 54 -9.62 10.86 6.11
C GLN A 54 -10.80 10.84 5.13
N GLN A 55 -10.74 10.05 4.05
CA GLN A 55 -11.82 9.94 3.06
C GLN A 55 -13.12 9.41 3.68
N ILE A 56 -13.02 8.44 4.61
CA ILE A 56 -14.19 7.95 5.35
C ILE A 56 -14.77 9.07 6.22
N GLN A 57 -13.94 9.86 6.88
CA GLN A 57 -14.40 10.97 7.71
C GLN A 57 -15.08 12.06 6.86
N GLU A 58 -14.46 12.46 5.75
CA GLU A 58 -15.04 13.39 4.78
C GLU A 58 -16.39 12.87 4.25
N GLY A 59 -16.48 11.57 3.93
CA GLY A 59 -17.73 10.94 3.52
C GLY A 59 -18.81 10.99 4.60
N LYS A 60 -18.46 10.73 5.86
CA LYS A 60 -19.39 10.85 7.01
C LYS A 60 -19.87 12.29 7.24
N GLU A 61 -19.00 13.26 7.00
CA GLU A 61 -19.30 14.69 7.14
C GLU A 61 -20.01 15.29 5.91
N SER A 62 -20.05 14.56 4.79
CA SER A 62 -20.60 15.05 3.51
C SER A 62 -22.13 15.19 3.48
N GLY A 63 -22.82 14.76 4.53
CA GLY A 63 -24.26 14.85 4.67
C GLY A 63 -24.96 13.48 4.58
N PRO A 64 -26.29 13.47 4.45
CA PRO A 64 -27.06 12.22 4.40
C PRO A 64 -26.78 11.44 3.12
N ASP A 65 -27.04 10.14 3.18
CA ASP A 65 -26.99 9.26 2.03
C ASP A 65 -28.01 9.68 0.96
N ILE A 66 -27.69 9.37 -0.29
CA ILE A 66 -28.54 9.68 -1.44
C ILE A 66 -28.94 8.34 -2.07
N PRO A 67 -30.23 8.11 -2.37
CA PRO A 67 -30.68 6.91 -3.06
C PRO A 67 -29.94 6.71 -4.39
N ALA A 68 -29.50 5.48 -4.65
CA ALA A 68 -28.69 5.15 -5.82
C ALA A 68 -29.41 5.53 -7.13
N ASP A 69 -30.71 5.25 -7.24
CA ASP A 69 -31.52 5.57 -8.44
C ASP A 69 -31.46 7.06 -8.77
N ARG A 70 -31.59 7.94 -7.77
CA ARG A 70 -31.47 9.39 -7.95
C ARG A 70 -30.10 9.80 -8.48
N VAL A 71 -29.04 9.11 -8.07
CA VAL A 71 -27.68 9.35 -8.57
C VAL A 71 -27.56 8.89 -10.01
N PHE A 72 -28.05 7.70 -10.34
CA PHE A 72 -28.00 7.15 -11.69
C PHE A 72 -28.81 7.99 -12.68
N ASP A 73 -30.06 8.33 -12.36
CA ASP A 73 -30.92 9.20 -13.18
C ASP A 73 -30.22 10.52 -13.55
N ARG A 74 -29.59 11.16 -12.55
CA ARG A 74 -28.85 12.40 -12.75
C ARG A 74 -27.62 12.21 -13.64
N LEU A 75 -26.89 11.11 -13.47
CA LEU A 75 -25.69 10.80 -14.26
C LEU A 75 -26.04 10.47 -15.71
N GLU A 76 -27.08 9.67 -15.95
CA GLU A 76 -27.58 9.37 -17.30
C GLU A 76 -28.02 10.63 -18.03
N ALA A 77 -28.77 11.52 -17.36
CA ALA A 77 -29.16 12.80 -17.94
C ALA A 77 -27.94 13.67 -18.31
N LYS A 78 -26.93 13.73 -17.44
CA LYS A 78 -25.70 14.51 -17.66
C LYS A 78 -24.91 14.00 -18.87
N TYR A 79 -24.64 12.69 -18.94
CA TYR A 79 -23.83 12.12 -20.01
C TYR A 79 -24.61 11.89 -21.32
N GLY A 80 -25.93 11.71 -21.24
CA GLY A 80 -26.82 11.70 -22.40
C GLY A 80 -26.93 13.07 -23.10
N ALA A 81 -26.81 14.17 -22.36
CA ALA A 81 -26.75 15.51 -22.94
C ALA A 81 -25.42 15.77 -23.68
N LEU A 82 -24.30 15.32 -23.11
CA LEU A 82 -22.95 15.45 -23.70
C LEU A 82 -22.75 14.66 -25.00
N THR A 83 -23.56 13.62 -25.23
CA THR A 83 -23.54 12.83 -26.47
C THR A 83 -24.54 13.32 -27.53
N LYS A 84 -25.41 14.27 -27.16
CA LYS A 84 -26.42 14.87 -28.04
C LYS A 84 -26.06 16.30 -28.51
N GLU A 85 -24.93 16.85 -28.07
CA GLU A 85 -24.36 18.06 -28.68
C GLU A 85 -23.61 17.67 -29.98
N PRO A 86 -23.98 18.24 -31.15
CA PRO A 86 -23.22 18.07 -32.39
C PRO A 86 -21.89 18.82 -32.40
#